data_AF-A0A943M0V2-F1
#
_entry.id   AF-A0A943M0V2-F1
#
_cell.length_a   1.000
_cell.length_b   1.000
_cell.length_c   1.000
_cell.angle_alpha   90.00
_cell.angle_beta   90.00
_cell.angle_gamma   90.00
#
_symmetry.space_group_name_H-M   'P 1'
#
loop_
_entity.id
_entity.type
_entity.pdbx_description
1 polymer ?
#
loop_
_entity_poly.entity_id
_entity_poly.type
_entity_poly.pdbx_seq_one_letter_code
_entity_poly.pdbx_strand_id
1 'polypeptide(L)'
;MKRLMLLSVLLLAFTGCSRDDAPGSVNPAGEIGTCVPHFYGIAMPEGADTRGVAVTTKVWSKPLAEKNLTVKFLNGTERYRELVREAAKEWEKNAGVRFFFVDDAEDAMIRVGFDFIPGMMSSWALTGTDHLQAYSRQSEPTVHFAQWRRASDELKRSDVLRAFGQVLGLQLEFRHPKFHPNWITDENGNLDEARIRTYWENELAGYITWDELKKVVLDPIADPSFLVAKTADYDPLSVMNWPFYEMMADNIPPIEFDEDYKTELSEKDKQFIEELYGPSFNGMPLDDEYLPLVEFEYTGTGVGLYLTTTKNLVIIWDKDAKLSERIDLPSNSTSAFSQNYSYYYEQAGSRKIIIGEMLERGQERPDRSTALLKLELRCGSGTGDILVEEYNDALESFLVMGGKEFRSRTFDFTGYKNLREIYLVGTLDSRLIVKDCPKLETLATSQYIWRPPYILDMSAYGNEKPEEIVSTQADSRVVGIGWPINAQGEYSLSDLYGPGLVITNCKNIKAICLENTRLKQADFSNLPNLEYVYLSSAPDYLVGGGRNDRGDYLYSSALSLTNRTGKTAGVILLRGVGTIEGIGGYLKFQDILLTSVMQDKINRTFANSNWTPYWNAPYRR
;
A
#
# COMPACT_ATOMS: atom_id res chain seq x y z
N MET A 1 60.95 -27.83 51.89
CA MET A 1 59.91 -28.42 51.03
C MET A 1 59.16 -27.29 50.32
N LYS A 2 59.04 -27.45 48.99
CA LYS A 2 58.14 -26.89 47.96
C LYS A 2 57.80 -25.38 47.88
N ARG A 3 57.92 -24.92 46.63
CA ARG A 3 57.83 -23.56 46.04
C ARG A 3 56.51 -23.37 45.27
N LEU A 4 56.15 -22.09 45.11
CA LEU A 4 55.52 -21.39 43.96
C LEU A 4 54.99 -22.20 42.75
N MET A 5 53.81 -21.81 42.22
CA MET A 5 53.64 -21.22 40.87
C MET A 5 52.16 -20.86 40.55
N LEU A 6 52.01 -19.81 39.72
CA LEU A 6 50.79 -19.21 39.12
C LEU A 6 50.06 -20.15 38.12
N LEU A 7 48.78 -19.84 37.80
CA LEU A 7 48.15 -19.88 36.45
C LEU A 7 46.68 -19.35 36.58
N SER A 8 46.30 -18.15 36.10
CA SER A 8 45.97 -17.69 34.74
C SER A 8 44.67 -18.23 34.11
N VAL A 9 43.69 -17.32 34.01
CA VAL A 9 42.56 -17.15 33.07
C VAL A 9 42.47 -18.10 31.87
N LEU A 10 41.32 -18.76 31.70
CA LEU A 10 40.61 -18.91 30.41
C LEU A 10 39.18 -19.47 30.62
N LEU A 11 38.17 -18.60 30.56
CA LEU A 11 36.76 -18.99 30.45
C LEU A 11 36.47 -19.24 28.96
N LEU A 12 36.35 -20.51 28.58
CA LEU A 12 35.87 -20.94 27.26
C LEU A 12 34.34 -20.76 27.21
N ALA A 13 33.90 -19.67 26.58
CA ALA A 13 32.56 -19.58 26.03
C ALA A 13 32.51 -20.45 24.77
N PHE A 14 31.72 -21.53 24.79
CA PHE A 14 31.34 -22.24 23.58
C PHE A 14 30.32 -21.40 22.81
N THR A 15 30.80 -20.48 21.98
CA THR A 15 30.06 -20.01 20.82
C THR A 15 29.99 -21.16 19.83
N GLY A 16 28.85 -21.85 19.78
CA GLY A 16 28.52 -22.71 18.66
C GLY A 16 28.23 -21.84 17.44
N CYS A 17 29.27 -21.44 16.71
CA CYS A 17 29.09 -20.90 15.38
C CYS A 17 28.58 -22.04 14.48
N SER A 18 27.35 -21.91 13.96
CA SER A 18 26.93 -22.65 12.78
C SER A 18 27.97 -22.41 11.71
N ARG A 19 28.47 -23.49 11.13
CA ARG A 19 29.46 -23.42 10.06
C ARG A 19 28.71 -23.33 8.73
N ASP A 20 27.92 -22.28 8.61
CA ASP A 20 27.37 -21.80 7.34
C ASP A 20 28.07 -20.47 7.08
N ASP A 21 28.54 -20.27 5.84
CA ASP A 21 29.35 -19.14 5.37
C ASP A 21 30.88 -19.28 5.56
N ALA A 22 31.48 -20.12 4.71
CA ALA A 22 32.85 -19.93 4.25
C ALA A 22 32.91 -20.00 2.72
N PRO A 23 33.54 -19.02 2.03
CA PRO A 23 33.78 -19.11 0.60
C PRO A 23 34.79 -20.23 0.31
N GLY A 24 34.52 -20.99 -0.75
CA GLY A 24 35.05 -22.33 -1.00
C GLY A 24 36.56 -22.50 -0.85
N SER A 25 36.95 -23.53 -0.09
CA SER A 25 38.23 -24.20 -0.27
C SER A 25 38.11 -25.16 -1.45
N VAL A 26 38.80 -24.82 -2.54
CA VAL A 26 39.01 -25.69 -3.71
C VAL A 26 39.68 -26.99 -3.25
N ASN A 27 38.95 -28.12 -3.34
CA ASN A 27 39.56 -29.44 -3.30
C ASN A 27 40.00 -29.83 -4.73
N PRO A 28 41.27 -30.23 -4.95
CA PRO A 28 41.79 -30.55 -6.26
C PRO A 28 41.62 -32.04 -6.55
N ALA A 29 40.50 -32.42 -7.14
CA ALA A 29 40.34 -33.61 -7.98
C ALA A 29 38.93 -33.54 -8.58
N GLY A 30 38.84 -33.55 -9.91
CA GLY A 30 37.59 -33.40 -10.62
C GLY A 30 36.62 -34.53 -10.33
N GLU A 31 35.50 -34.20 -9.68
CA GLU A 31 34.21 -34.82 -9.98
C GLU A 31 33.41 -33.77 -10.74
N ILE A 32 33.16 -34.08 -12.02
CA ILE A 32 32.23 -33.37 -12.88
C ILE A 32 30.91 -33.29 -12.11
N GLY A 33 30.34 -32.08 -11.98
CA GLY A 33 29.01 -31.90 -11.41
C GLY A 33 28.03 -32.77 -12.19
N THR A 34 27.62 -33.89 -11.61
CA THR A 34 26.67 -34.81 -12.22
C THR A 34 25.32 -34.10 -12.26
N CYS A 35 24.81 -33.81 -13.46
CA CYS A 35 23.43 -33.38 -13.65
C CYS A 35 22.54 -34.49 -13.06
N VAL A 36 21.79 -34.17 -12.00
CA VAL A 36 20.85 -35.09 -11.36
C VAL A 36 19.48 -34.81 -11.97
N PRO A 37 18.85 -35.78 -12.64
CA PRO A 37 17.53 -35.58 -13.23
C PRO A 37 16.51 -35.16 -12.16
N HIS A 38 15.71 -34.14 -12.45
CA HIS A 38 14.64 -33.70 -11.55
C HIS A 38 13.30 -34.32 -11.94
N PHE A 39 12.70 -35.08 -11.01
CA PHE A 39 11.43 -35.77 -11.25
C PHE A 39 10.25 -35.00 -10.71
N TYR A 40 9.21 -34.81 -11.52
CA TYR A 40 7.99 -34.12 -11.11
C TYR A 40 6.75 -34.93 -11.47
N GLY A 41 5.79 -35.07 -10.55
CA GLY A 41 4.53 -35.75 -10.85
C GLY A 41 3.35 -35.29 -10.02
N ILE A 42 2.36 -36.18 -9.87
CA ILE A 42 1.10 -35.92 -9.15
C ILE A 42 0.99 -36.93 -8.01
N ALA A 43 0.67 -36.45 -6.80
CA ALA A 43 0.29 -37.35 -5.72
C ALA A 43 -1.22 -37.60 -5.72
N MET A 44 -1.61 -38.87 -5.58
CA MET A 44 -3.01 -39.25 -5.36
C MET A 44 -3.27 -39.51 -3.86
N PRO A 45 -4.37 -39.00 -3.30
CA PRO A 45 -4.85 -39.47 -2.00
C PRO A 45 -5.12 -40.98 -2.05
N GLU A 46 -4.84 -41.73 -0.98
CA GLU A 46 -5.25 -43.13 -0.88
C GLU A 46 -6.78 -43.23 -0.99
N GLY A 47 -7.27 -43.91 -2.04
CA GLY A 47 -8.70 -44.17 -2.25
C GLY A 47 -9.46 -43.17 -3.12
N ALA A 48 -8.80 -42.30 -3.88
CA ALA A 48 -9.44 -41.37 -4.81
C ALA A 48 -9.41 -41.88 -6.28
N ASP A 49 -10.57 -41.96 -6.93
CA ASP A 49 -10.68 -42.16 -8.39
C ASP A 49 -10.23 -40.91 -9.16
N THR A 50 -9.49 -41.11 -10.26
CA THR A 50 -8.70 -40.12 -11.01
C THR A 50 -9.50 -39.40 -12.11
N ARG A 51 -9.22 -38.10 -12.35
CA ARG A 51 -9.74 -37.31 -13.49
C ARG A 51 -8.72 -36.25 -13.99
N GLY A 52 -8.74 -35.92 -15.29
CA GLY A 52 -7.73 -35.20 -16.14
C GLY A 52 -7.76 -33.65 -16.21
N VAL A 53 -7.20 -33.04 -17.30
CA VAL A 53 -6.84 -31.58 -17.42
C VAL A 53 -7.95 -30.64 -16.91
N ALA A 54 -7.54 -29.70 -16.03
CA ALA A 54 -8.38 -29.01 -15.05
C ALA A 54 -9.72 -29.72 -14.82
N VAL A 55 -9.73 -30.74 -13.95
CA VAL A 55 -10.98 -31.41 -13.61
C VAL A 55 -11.89 -30.33 -13.06
N THR A 56 -12.99 -30.03 -13.73
CA THR A 56 -13.93 -28.99 -13.29
C THR A 56 -14.45 -29.26 -11.87
N THR A 57 -14.42 -30.52 -11.43
CA THR A 57 -14.76 -30.93 -10.06
C THR A 57 -13.63 -30.75 -9.04
N LYS A 58 -12.39 -30.48 -9.48
CA LYS A 58 -11.21 -30.26 -8.62
C LYS A 58 -10.74 -28.80 -8.61
N VAL A 59 -11.17 -27.98 -9.56
CA VAL A 59 -10.97 -26.52 -9.52
C VAL A 59 -11.65 -25.96 -8.27
N TRP A 60 -11.00 -25.04 -7.57
CA TRP A 60 -11.61 -24.39 -6.41
C TRP A 60 -12.80 -23.55 -6.86
N SER A 61 -13.87 -23.49 -6.04
CA SER A 61 -14.90 -22.49 -6.29
C SER A 61 -14.28 -21.08 -6.22
N LYS A 62 -14.66 -20.16 -7.11
CA LYS A 62 -14.11 -18.78 -7.14
C LYS A 62 -14.08 -18.09 -5.77
N PRO A 63 -15.13 -18.16 -4.93
CA PRO A 63 -15.08 -17.56 -3.59
C PRO A 63 -14.00 -18.15 -2.68
N LEU A 64 -13.74 -19.46 -2.79
CA LEU A 64 -12.71 -20.15 -2.00
C LEU A 64 -11.31 -19.81 -2.53
N ALA A 65 -11.15 -19.77 -3.86
CA ALA A 65 -9.90 -19.37 -4.50
C ALA A 65 -9.50 -17.92 -4.17
N GLU A 66 -10.49 -17.04 -3.99
CA GLU A 66 -10.31 -15.64 -3.61
C GLU A 66 -9.99 -15.45 -2.13
N LYS A 67 -10.57 -16.24 -1.22
CA LYS A 67 -10.57 -15.92 0.23
C LYS A 67 -9.86 -16.92 1.14
N ASN A 68 -9.64 -18.15 0.67
CA ASN A 68 -9.41 -19.28 1.58
C ASN A 68 -8.25 -20.21 1.23
N LEU A 69 -7.45 -19.94 0.18
CA LEU A 69 -6.27 -20.77 -0.13
C LEU A 69 -5.11 -20.47 0.82
N THR A 70 -5.16 -21.03 2.02
CA THR A 70 -4.11 -20.89 3.02
C THR A 70 -2.92 -21.80 2.73
N VAL A 71 -1.72 -21.26 2.86
CA VAL A 71 -0.44 -21.93 2.63
C VAL A 71 0.40 -21.85 3.90
N LYS A 72 0.94 -22.97 4.38
CA LYS A 72 1.97 -22.97 5.43
C LYS A 72 3.18 -23.80 5.01
N PHE A 73 4.32 -23.54 5.65
CA PHE A 73 5.54 -24.30 5.44
C PHE A 73 5.77 -25.27 6.60
N LEU A 74 5.99 -26.54 6.30
CA LEU A 74 6.30 -27.55 7.32
C LEU A 74 7.78 -27.54 7.72
N ASN A 75 8.66 -27.05 6.85
CA ASN A 75 10.09 -26.88 7.06
C ASN A 75 10.66 -25.89 6.01
N GLY A 76 11.97 -25.90 5.77
CA GLY A 76 12.64 -25.08 4.75
C GLY A 76 13.35 -23.85 5.30
N THR A 77 14.34 -23.36 4.55
CA THR A 77 15.05 -22.11 4.86
C THR A 77 14.21 -20.90 4.45
N GLU A 78 14.45 -19.73 5.05
CA GLU A 78 13.71 -18.51 4.68
C GLU A 78 13.88 -18.16 3.20
N ARG A 79 15.07 -18.42 2.63
CA ARG A 79 15.31 -18.26 1.18
C ARG A 79 14.37 -19.12 0.33
N TYR A 80 14.12 -20.36 0.73
CA TYR A 80 13.20 -21.24 -0.01
C TYR A 80 11.75 -20.81 0.16
N ARG A 81 11.38 -20.40 1.37
CA ARG A 81 10.04 -19.91 1.67
C ARG A 81 9.74 -18.65 0.84
N GLU A 82 10.68 -17.72 0.75
CA GLU A 82 10.52 -16.49 -0.04
C GLU A 82 10.39 -16.80 -1.54
N LEU A 83 11.23 -17.68 -2.08
CA LEU A 83 11.12 -18.11 -3.49
C LEU A 83 9.74 -18.70 -3.79
N VAL A 84 9.20 -19.53 -2.88
CA VAL A 84 7.84 -20.07 -3.02
C VAL A 84 6.80 -18.95 -3.00
N ARG A 85 6.89 -17.99 -2.07
CA ARG A 85 5.97 -16.85 -1.98
C ARG A 85 5.96 -16.04 -3.26
N GLU A 86 7.14 -15.69 -3.78
CA GLU A 86 7.30 -14.88 -4.99
C GLU A 86 6.76 -15.58 -6.23
N ALA A 87 7.12 -16.85 -6.44
CA ALA A 87 6.69 -17.60 -7.62
C ALA A 87 5.20 -17.97 -7.56
N ALA A 88 4.65 -18.33 -6.40
CA ALA A 88 3.22 -18.61 -6.26
C ALA A 88 2.35 -17.36 -6.59
N LYS A 89 2.80 -16.17 -6.19
CA LYS A 89 2.13 -14.90 -6.48
C LYS A 89 2.08 -14.55 -7.97
N GLU A 90 2.86 -15.22 -8.83
CA GLU A 90 2.75 -15.04 -10.28
C GLU A 90 1.37 -15.46 -10.82
N TRP A 91 0.75 -16.48 -10.20
CA TRP A 91 -0.62 -16.87 -10.55
C TRP A 91 -1.66 -15.82 -10.18
N GLU A 92 -1.49 -15.11 -9.05
CA GLU A 92 -2.39 -14.04 -8.61
C GLU A 92 -2.40 -12.85 -9.58
N LYS A 93 -1.31 -12.60 -10.30
CA LYS A 93 -1.22 -11.55 -11.31
C LYS A 93 -2.07 -11.83 -12.54
N ASN A 94 -2.38 -13.10 -12.80
CA ASN A 94 -3.02 -13.56 -14.03
C ASN A 94 -4.44 -14.13 -13.79
N ALA A 95 -4.85 -14.35 -12.54
CA ALA A 95 -6.15 -14.93 -12.21
C ALA A 95 -6.74 -14.40 -10.90
N GLY A 96 -8.07 -14.50 -10.78
CA GLY A 96 -8.84 -14.20 -9.57
C GLY A 96 -8.61 -15.19 -8.43
N VAL A 97 -7.37 -15.36 -7.99
CA VAL A 97 -6.94 -16.26 -6.91
C VAL A 97 -6.05 -15.51 -5.91
N ARG A 98 -6.00 -15.97 -4.65
CA ARG A 98 -5.10 -15.44 -3.61
C ARG A 98 -4.55 -16.54 -2.73
N PHE A 99 -3.25 -16.52 -2.48
CA PHE A 99 -2.55 -17.40 -1.57
C PHE A 99 -2.22 -16.68 -0.27
N PHE A 100 -2.80 -17.18 0.82
CA PHE A 100 -2.61 -16.63 2.15
C PHE A 100 -1.56 -17.43 2.89
N PHE A 101 -0.33 -16.94 2.92
CA PHE A 101 0.75 -17.54 3.69
C PHE A 101 0.53 -17.27 5.19
N VAL A 102 0.24 -18.32 5.95
CA VAL A 102 -0.06 -18.27 7.40
C VAL A 102 1.12 -18.79 8.23
N ASP A 103 1.07 -18.56 9.54
CA ASP A 103 2.11 -19.06 10.45
C ASP A 103 2.17 -20.60 10.46
N ASP A 104 3.36 -21.15 10.72
CA ASP A 104 3.62 -22.59 10.70
C ASP A 104 2.73 -23.37 11.72
N ALA A 105 2.25 -22.69 12.77
CA ALA A 105 1.38 -23.25 13.80
C ALA A 105 -0.11 -23.29 13.41
N GLU A 106 -0.52 -22.52 12.39
CA GLU A 106 -1.91 -22.47 11.94
C GLU A 106 -2.27 -23.67 11.05
N ASP A 107 -3.56 -23.96 10.95
CA ASP A 107 -4.07 -24.96 10.01
C ASP A 107 -4.16 -24.35 8.60
N ALA A 108 -3.60 -25.05 7.62
CA ALA A 108 -3.57 -24.59 6.23
C ALA A 108 -4.13 -25.64 5.27
N MET A 109 -4.76 -25.18 4.19
CA MET A 109 -5.21 -26.06 3.10
C MET A 109 -4.03 -26.66 2.34
N ILE A 110 -3.03 -25.82 2.07
CA ILE A 110 -1.82 -26.16 1.33
C ILE A 110 -0.64 -26.18 2.31
N ARG A 111 0.12 -27.27 2.29
CA ARG A 111 1.24 -27.51 3.22
C ARG A 111 2.47 -27.87 2.41
N VAL A 112 3.44 -26.96 2.38
CA VAL A 112 4.66 -27.09 1.58
C VAL A 112 5.76 -27.72 2.43
N GLY A 113 6.32 -28.83 1.97
CA GLY A 113 7.49 -29.48 2.56
C GLY A 113 8.66 -29.55 1.57
N PHE A 114 9.87 -29.34 2.07
CA PHE A 114 11.13 -29.43 1.30
C PHE A 114 11.94 -30.63 1.80
N ASP A 115 12.25 -31.58 0.93
CA ASP A 115 12.94 -32.84 1.31
C ASP A 115 12.31 -33.48 2.56
N PHE A 116 10.98 -33.33 2.70
CA PHE A 116 10.24 -33.69 3.91
C PHE A 116 10.06 -35.21 4.03
N ILE A 117 10.03 -35.89 2.88
CA ILE A 117 10.03 -37.36 2.79
C ILE A 117 11.46 -37.81 2.48
N PRO A 118 12.21 -38.34 3.47
CA PRO A 118 13.60 -38.68 3.29
C PRO A 118 13.81 -39.71 2.17
N GLY A 119 14.71 -39.40 1.24
CA GLY A 119 15.07 -40.30 0.14
C GLY A 119 14.13 -40.29 -1.06
N MET A 120 13.04 -39.52 -1.02
CA MET A 120 12.19 -39.30 -2.20
C MET A 120 12.91 -38.43 -3.22
N MET A 121 12.82 -38.83 -4.49
CA MET A 121 13.52 -38.19 -5.62
C MET A 121 12.59 -37.28 -6.43
N SER A 122 11.28 -37.42 -6.24
CA SER A 122 10.25 -36.69 -6.96
C SER A 122 9.60 -35.54 -6.17
N SER A 123 9.44 -34.41 -6.84
CA SER A 123 8.57 -33.31 -6.44
C SER A 123 7.13 -33.59 -6.90
N TRP A 124 6.14 -33.16 -6.12
CA TRP A 124 4.72 -33.39 -6.43
C TRP A 124 3.81 -32.41 -5.69
N ALA A 125 2.59 -32.24 -6.19
CA ALA A 125 1.49 -31.60 -5.46
C ALA A 125 0.19 -32.41 -5.62
N LEU A 126 -0.70 -32.27 -4.64
CA LEU A 126 -2.10 -32.67 -4.79
C LEU A 126 -2.80 -31.73 -5.79
N THR A 127 -3.84 -32.22 -6.47
CA THR A 127 -4.55 -31.41 -7.48
C THR A 127 -5.78 -30.73 -6.89
N GLY A 128 -5.82 -29.40 -6.88
CA GLY A 128 -7.03 -28.64 -6.58
C GLY A 128 -7.64 -29.00 -5.22
N THR A 129 -8.95 -29.23 -5.19
CA THR A 129 -9.71 -29.57 -3.98
C THR A 129 -9.30 -30.90 -3.32
N ASP A 130 -8.44 -31.73 -3.92
CA ASP A 130 -7.92 -32.94 -3.26
C ASP A 130 -7.16 -32.60 -1.96
N HIS A 131 -6.64 -31.38 -1.86
CA HIS A 131 -6.10 -30.81 -0.63
C HIS A 131 -7.07 -30.88 0.57
N LEU A 132 -8.38 -30.82 0.33
CA LEU A 132 -9.41 -30.91 1.37
C LEU A 132 -9.48 -32.32 1.98
N GLN A 133 -9.16 -33.37 1.20
CA GLN A 133 -9.15 -34.76 1.69
C GLN A 133 -8.01 -35.01 2.69
N ALA A 134 -6.94 -34.22 2.59
CA ALA A 134 -5.80 -34.26 3.49
C ALA A 134 -5.88 -33.23 4.62
N TYR A 135 -6.96 -32.43 4.71
CA TYR A 135 -7.01 -31.27 5.62
C TYR A 135 -6.86 -31.64 7.11
N SER A 136 -7.34 -32.82 7.54
CA SER A 136 -7.15 -33.27 8.93
C SER A 136 -5.72 -33.66 9.28
N ARG A 137 -4.82 -33.79 8.29
CA ARG A 137 -3.43 -34.24 8.43
C ARG A 137 -2.47 -33.05 8.28
N GLN A 138 -2.49 -32.17 9.27
CA GLN A 138 -1.80 -30.88 9.25
C GLN A 138 -0.27 -30.95 9.35
N SER A 139 0.29 -32.11 9.69
CA SER A 139 1.72 -32.39 9.72
C SER A 139 2.25 -33.09 8.47
N GLU A 140 1.39 -33.37 7.48
CA GLU A 140 1.75 -34.02 6.23
C GLU A 140 1.74 -33.00 5.07
N PRO A 141 2.75 -33.02 4.18
CA PRO A 141 2.79 -32.13 3.03
C PRO A 141 1.66 -32.45 2.05
N THR A 142 1.14 -31.43 1.39
CA THR A 142 0.30 -31.55 0.17
C THR A 142 1.03 -31.09 -1.07
N VAL A 143 2.15 -30.41 -0.87
CA VAL A 143 3.12 -30.03 -1.89
C VAL A 143 4.49 -30.44 -1.33
N HIS A 144 5.24 -31.21 -2.10
CA HIS A 144 6.57 -31.67 -1.75
C HIS A 144 7.56 -31.27 -2.83
N PHE A 145 8.64 -30.61 -2.41
CA PHE A 145 9.78 -30.30 -3.28
C PHE A 145 10.98 -31.15 -2.86
N ALA A 146 11.48 -31.96 -3.79
CA ALA A 146 12.62 -32.84 -3.56
C ALA A 146 13.91 -32.26 -4.17
N GLN A 147 15.07 -32.60 -3.59
CA GLN A 147 16.41 -32.32 -4.14
C GLN A 147 16.75 -30.83 -4.35
N TRP A 148 16.02 -29.92 -3.70
CA TRP A 148 16.24 -28.47 -3.85
C TRP A 148 17.61 -27.99 -3.38
N ARG A 149 18.28 -28.73 -2.49
CA ARG A 149 19.63 -28.39 -2.02
C ARG A 149 20.66 -28.22 -3.15
N ARG A 150 20.50 -28.95 -4.25
CA ARG A 150 21.43 -28.94 -5.40
C ARG A 150 20.83 -28.29 -6.66
N ALA A 151 19.56 -27.89 -6.62
CA ALA A 151 18.88 -27.26 -7.74
C ALA A 151 19.32 -25.80 -7.94
N SER A 152 19.28 -25.33 -9.19
CA SER A 152 19.37 -23.90 -9.54
C SER A 152 18.12 -23.15 -9.04
N ASP A 153 18.13 -21.81 -9.03
CA ASP A 153 16.94 -21.05 -8.62
C ASP A 153 15.88 -21.04 -9.73
N GLU A 154 16.29 -21.17 -10.99
CA GLU A 154 15.44 -21.34 -12.16
C GLU A 154 14.62 -22.63 -12.08
N LEU A 155 15.26 -23.75 -11.73
CA LEU A 155 14.56 -25.03 -11.52
C LEU A 155 13.56 -24.93 -10.38
N LYS A 156 13.98 -24.38 -9.22
CA LYS A 156 13.08 -24.18 -8.07
C LYS A 156 11.87 -23.32 -8.45
N ARG A 157 12.07 -22.24 -9.21
CA ARG A 157 10.98 -21.39 -9.69
C ARG A 157 10.03 -22.16 -10.60
N SER A 158 10.54 -22.94 -11.55
CA SER A 158 9.73 -23.80 -12.42
C SER A 158 8.91 -24.81 -11.63
N ASP A 159 9.51 -25.46 -10.63
CA ASP A 159 8.80 -26.39 -9.73
C ASP A 159 7.67 -25.71 -8.98
N VAL A 160 7.91 -24.52 -8.43
CA VAL A 160 6.88 -23.79 -7.69
C VAL A 160 5.72 -23.41 -8.60
N LEU A 161 6.00 -22.85 -9.78
CA LEU A 161 4.94 -22.47 -10.72
C LEU A 161 4.09 -23.69 -11.12
N ARG A 162 4.73 -24.83 -11.41
CA ARG A 162 4.05 -26.09 -11.75
C ARG A 162 3.24 -26.66 -10.57
N ALA A 163 3.82 -26.66 -9.37
CA ALA A 163 3.14 -27.12 -8.16
C ALA A 163 1.93 -26.26 -7.83
N PHE A 164 2.06 -24.93 -7.92
CA PHE A 164 0.94 -24.04 -7.66
C PHE A 164 -0.10 -24.06 -8.80
N GLY A 165 0.28 -24.38 -10.03
CA GLY A 165 -0.67 -24.75 -11.09
C GLY A 165 -1.50 -25.98 -10.71
N GLN A 166 -0.87 -27.04 -10.20
CA GLN A 166 -1.58 -28.22 -9.68
C GLN A 166 -2.45 -27.89 -8.46
N VAL A 167 -1.96 -27.05 -7.54
CA VAL A 167 -2.76 -26.54 -6.42
C VAL A 167 -4.01 -25.85 -6.92
N LEU A 168 -3.95 -25.12 -8.04
CA LEU A 168 -5.11 -24.49 -8.68
C LEU A 168 -5.97 -25.45 -9.52
N GLY A 169 -5.66 -26.75 -9.50
CA GLY A 169 -6.42 -27.78 -10.18
C GLY A 169 -5.95 -28.05 -11.61
N LEU A 170 -4.89 -27.39 -12.10
CA LEU A 170 -4.30 -27.71 -13.39
C LEU A 170 -3.66 -29.10 -13.34
N GLN A 171 -3.55 -29.71 -14.51
CA GLN A 171 -2.85 -30.98 -14.68
C GLN A 171 -1.62 -30.76 -15.53
N LEU A 172 -0.73 -31.74 -15.53
CA LEU A 172 0.46 -31.69 -16.37
C LEU A 172 0.07 -31.75 -17.86
N GLU A 173 0.78 -30.97 -18.68
CA GLU A 173 0.40 -30.68 -20.07
C GLU A 173 0.45 -31.93 -20.97
N PHE A 174 1.27 -32.93 -20.63
CA PHE A 174 1.28 -34.22 -21.30
C PHE A 174 -0.04 -35.00 -21.19
N ARG A 175 -0.96 -34.60 -20.29
CA ARG A 175 -2.32 -35.16 -20.21
C ARG A 175 -3.27 -34.52 -21.22
N HIS A 176 -2.82 -33.55 -21.99
CA HIS A 176 -3.63 -32.90 -23.01
C HIS A 176 -4.05 -33.93 -24.08
N PRO A 177 -5.33 -34.02 -24.49
CA PRO A 177 -5.80 -35.06 -25.42
C PRO A 177 -5.17 -35.04 -26.82
N LYS A 178 -4.48 -33.96 -27.19
CA LYS A 178 -3.72 -33.83 -28.44
C LYS A 178 -2.23 -34.14 -28.29
N PHE A 179 -1.77 -34.48 -27.09
CA PHE A 179 -0.42 -34.96 -26.86
C PHE A 179 -0.38 -36.46 -27.20
N HIS A 180 0.23 -36.80 -28.32
CA HIS A 180 0.40 -38.19 -28.79
C HIS A 180 1.89 -38.53 -28.90
N PRO A 181 2.55 -38.79 -27.77
CA PRO A 181 3.91 -39.33 -27.79
C PRO A 181 3.84 -40.78 -28.30
N ASN A 182 4.19 -40.97 -29.56
CA ASN A 182 4.22 -42.27 -30.27
C ASN A 182 5.13 -43.34 -29.62
N TRP A 183 5.72 -43.04 -28.46
CA TRP A 183 6.75 -43.85 -27.84
C TRP A 183 6.40 -44.36 -26.43
N ILE A 184 5.56 -43.67 -25.64
CA ILE A 184 4.98 -44.22 -24.39
C ILE A 184 3.67 -44.96 -24.62
N THR A 185 3.11 -44.87 -25.82
CA THR A 185 1.83 -45.50 -26.13
C THR A 185 2.03 -46.69 -27.08
N ASP A 186 1.25 -47.75 -26.86
CA ASP A 186 1.14 -48.86 -27.79
C ASP A 186 0.35 -48.44 -29.05
N GLU A 187 0.22 -49.35 -30.02
CA GLU A 187 -0.53 -49.12 -31.26
C GLU A 187 -2.02 -48.76 -31.02
N ASN A 188 -2.53 -48.99 -29.82
CA ASN A 188 -3.91 -48.69 -29.40
C ASN A 188 -4.03 -47.40 -28.57
N GLY A 189 -2.92 -46.69 -28.32
CA GLY A 189 -2.89 -45.46 -27.52
C GLY A 189 -2.84 -45.68 -26.01
N ASN A 190 -2.65 -46.91 -25.52
CA ASN A 190 -2.49 -47.21 -24.09
C ASN A 190 -1.03 -47.10 -23.66
N LEU A 191 -0.75 -46.83 -22.39
CA LEU A 191 0.62 -46.75 -21.86
C LEU A 191 1.38 -48.08 -22.04
N ASP A 192 2.49 -48.07 -22.78
CA ASP A 192 3.42 -49.20 -22.95
C ASP A 192 4.40 -49.25 -21.76
N GLU A 193 3.91 -49.78 -20.64
CA GLU A 193 4.69 -49.91 -19.40
C GLU A 193 5.99 -50.69 -19.60
N ALA A 194 6.01 -51.70 -20.48
CA ALA A 194 7.20 -52.53 -20.71
C ALA A 194 8.32 -51.73 -21.39
N ARG A 195 7.97 -50.91 -22.38
CA ARG A 195 8.93 -50.02 -23.05
C ARG A 195 9.46 -48.93 -22.12
N ILE A 196 8.59 -48.32 -21.33
CA ILE A 196 8.99 -47.29 -20.33
C ILE A 196 9.89 -47.91 -19.25
N ARG A 197 9.55 -49.12 -18.78
CA ARG A 197 10.38 -49.85 -17.83
C ARG A 197 11.76 -50.17 -18.39
N THR A 198 11.86 -50.57 -19.64
CA THR A 198 13.14 -50.83 -20.31
C THR A 198 14.00 -49.56 -20.36
N TYR A 199 13.41 -48.42 -20.72
CA TYR A 199 14.11 -47.13 -20.69
C TYR A 199 14.53 -46.76 -19.26
N TRP A 200 13.65 -46.93 -18.27
CA TRP A 200 13.97 -46.67 -16.87
C TRP A 200 15.13 -47.55 -16.38
N GLU A 201 15.14 -48.85 -16.67
CA GLU A 201 16.20 -49.79 -16.29
C GLU A 201 17.56 -49.37 -16.88
N ASN A 202 17.57 -48.84 -18.10
CA ASN A 202 18.79 -48.43 -18.79
C ASN A 202 19.31 -47.05 -18.34
N GLU A 203 18.42 -46.07 -18.19
CA GLU A 203 18.79 -44.65 -18.09
C GLU A 203 18.51 -44.02 -16.71
N LEU A 204 17.58 -44.59 -15.91
CA LEU A 204 17.01 -43.92 -14.74
C LEU A 204 17.12 -44.70 -13.42
N ALA A 205 17.39 -46.02 -13.46
CA ALA A 205 17.36 -46.88 -12.29
C ALA A 205 18.36 -46.50 -11.19
N GLY A 206 19.42 -45.75 -11.54
CA GLY A 206 20.35 -45.17 -10.58
C GLY A 206 19.85 -43.91 -9.86
N TYR A 207 18.74 -43.33 -10.29
CA TYR A 207 18.25 -42.02 -9.85
C TYR A 207 16.86 -42.06 -9.19
N ILE A 208 15.94 -42.89 -9.67
CA ILE A 208 14.58 -43.03 -9.11
C ILE A 208 14.19 -44.50 -9.10
N THR A 209 13.45 -44.94 -8.08
CA THR A 209 12.93 -46.33 -8.06
C THR A 209 11.76 -46.48 -9.03
N TRP A 210 11.59 -47.68 -9.60
CA TRP A 210 10.46 -47.96 -10.47
C TRP A 210 9.11 -47.73 -9.78
N ASP A 211 8.97 -48.14 -8.52
CA ASP A 211 7.73 -47.97 -7.76
C ASP A 211 7.39 -46.50 -7.53
N GLU A 212 8.39 -45.65 -7.27
CA GLU A 212 8.19 -44.20 -7.12
C GLU A 212 7.79 -43.55 -8.45
N LEU A 213 8.54 -43.81 -9.52
CA LEU A 213 8.21 -43.32 -10.86
C LEU A 213 6.80 -43.76 -11.25
N LYS A 214 6.49 -45.06 -11.09
CA LYS A 214 5.19 -45.60 -11.44
C LYS A 214 4.07 -44.89 -10.67
N LYS A 215 4.18 -44.77 -9.36
CA LYS A 215 3.13 -44.18 -8.51
C LYS A 215 2.90 -42.68 -8.76
N VAL A 216 3.97 -41.91 -8.91
CA VAL A 216 3.90 -40.43 -8.95
C VAL A 216 3.77 -39.90 -10.38
N VAL A 217 4.17 -40.69 -11.37
CA VAL A 217 4.28 -40.26 -12.77
C VAL A 217 3.39 -41.07 -13.71
N LEU A 218 3.42 -42.41 -13.65
CA LEU A 218 2.76 -43.27 -14.65
C LEU A 218 1.32 -43.68 -14.31
N ASP A 219 1.04 -44.11 -13.08
CA ASP A 219 -0.30 -44.48 -12.62
C ASP A 219 -1.32 -43.33 -12.83
N PRO A 220 -0.97 -42.04 -12.60
CA PRO A 220 -1.83 -40.93 -12.97
C PRO A 220 -2.22 -40.91 -14.46
N ILE A 221 -1.38 -41.41 -15.38
CA ILE A 221 -1.64 -41.43 -16.83
C ILE A 221 -2.71 -42.45 -17.23
N ALA A 222 -2.81 -43.57 -16.52
CA ALA A 222 -3.54 -44.76 -16.97
C ALA A 222 -5.08 -44.61 -17.07
N ASP A 223 -5.67 -43.51 -16.58
CA ASP A 223 -7.13 -43.33 -16.57
C ASP A 223 -7.61 -42.14 -17.46
N PRO A 224 -8.28 -42.43 -18.60
CA PRO A 224 -8.83 -41.41 -19.48
C PRO A 224 -10.22 -40.93 -19.00
N SER A 225 -10.29 -39.78 -18.33
CA SER A 225 -11.57 -39.19 -17.92
C SER A 225 -12.08 -38.09 -18.87
N PHE A 226 -13.38 -38.05 -19.14
CA PHE A 226 -14.06 -37.18 -20.11
C PHE A 226 -14.49 -35.77 -19.61
N LEU A 227 -14.23 -35.41 -18.35
CA LEU A 227 -14.68 -34.15 -17.72
C LEU A 227 -13.54 -33.13 -17.54
N VAL A 228 -13.08 -32.57 -18.65
CA VAL A 228 -11.82 -31.83 -18.74
C VAL A 228 -12.07 -30.46 -19.34
N ALA A 229 -11.77 -29.39 -18.59
CA ALA A 229 -11.54 -28.09 -19.20
C ALA A 229 -10.13 -28.12 -19.82
N LYS A 230 -9.99 -27.73 -21.08
CA LYS A 230 -8.73 -27.82 -21.82
C LYS A 230 -8.58 -26.65 -22.77
N THR A 231 -7.34 -26.31 -23.07
CA THR A 231 -6.98 -25.44 -24.19
C THR A 231 -7.33 -26.12 -25.52
N ALA A 232 -7.37 -25.32 -26.60
CA ALA A 232 -7.66 -25.85 -27.92
C ALA A 232 -6.55 -26.78 -28.43
N ASP A 233 -5.29 -26.45 -28.13
CA ASP A 233 -4.09 -27.12 -28.63
C ASP A 233 -3.03 -27.21 -27.53
N TYR A 234 -2.26 -28.31 -27.58
CA TYR A 234 -1.08 -28.54 -26.73
C TYR A 234 -0.17 -27.32 -26.68
N ASP A 235 0.32 -26.99 -25.49
CA ASP A 235 1.26 -25.89 -25.26
C ASP A 235 2.65 -26.38 -24.81
N PRO A 236 3.63 -26.48 -25.71
CA PRO A 236 4.99 -26.89 -25.35
C PRO A 236 5.68 -25.89 -24.40
N LEU A 237 5.21 -24.63 -24.35
CA LEU A 237 5.78 -23.59 -23.49
C LEU A 237 5.11 -23.50 -22.12
N SER A 238 4.08 -24.30 -21.86
CA SER A 238 3.37 -24.28 -20.57
C SER A 238 4.31 -24.64 -19.44
N VAL A 239 4.17 -23.98 -18.29
CA VAL A 239 4.88 -24.40 -17.07
C VAL A 239 4.40 -25.76 -16.56
N MET A 240 3.20 -26.17 -16.97
CA MET A 240 2.65 -27.50 -16.71
C MET A 240 3.27 -28.58 -17.61
N ASN A 241 4.06 -28.20 -18.63
CA ASN A 241 4.88 -29.13 -19.38
C ASN A 241 6.02 -29.64 -18.48
N TRP A 242 6.30 -30.94 -18.58
CA TRP A 242 7.43 -31.57 -17.92
C TRP A 242 8.33 -32.19 -18.99
N PRO A 243 9.55 -31.64 -19.22
CA PRO A 243 10.42 -32.02 -20.33
C PRO A 243 10.72 -33.52 -20.43
N PHE A 244 10.65 -34.25 -19.31
CA PHE A 244 10.89 -35.69 -19.25
C PHE A 244 10.17 -36.49 -20.35
N TYR A 245 8.90 -36.18 -20.65
CA TYR A 245 8.15 -36.92 -21.68
C TYR A 245 8.57 -36.59 -23.11
N GLU A 246 9.00 -35.36 -23.37
CA GLU A 246 9.57 -34.95 -24.66
C GLU A 246 10.96 -35.56 -24.84
N MET A 247 11.80 -35.54 -23.79
CA MET A 247 13.14 -36.13 -23.78
C MET A 247 13.12 -37.62 -24.07
N MET A 248 12.21 -38.35 -23.41
CA MET A 248 12.05 -39.76 -23.70
C MET A 248 11.42 -40.01 -25.08
N ALA A 249 10.65 -39.06 -25.64
CA ALA A 249 10.14 -39.15 -27.02
C ALA A 249 11.21 -39.09 -28.08
N ASP A 250 12.20 -38.24 -27.83
CA ASP A 250 13.33 -38.03 -28.71
C ASP A 250 14.50 -38.98 -28.36
N ASN A 251 14.30 -39.93 -27.45
CA ASN A 251 15.29 -40.89 -26.96
C ASN A 251 16.59 -40.21 -26.47
N ILE A 252 16.44 -39.05 -25.83
CA ILE A 252 17.53 -38.25 -25.27
C ILE A 252 17.81 -38.77 -23.85
N PRO A 253 19.06 -39.13 -23.51
CA PRO A 253 19.45 -39.45 -22.15
C PRO A 253 19.21 -38.23 -21.22
N PRO A 254 18.69 -38.42 -20.00
CA PRO A 254 18.36 -37.30 -19.10
C PRO A 254 19.52 -36.35 -18.78
N ILE A 255 20.74 -36.85 -18.89
CA ILE A 255 22.00 -36.14 -18.61
C ILE A 255 22.49 -35.26 -19.77
N GLU A 256 21.91 -35.40 -20.97
CA GLU A 256 22.32 -34.68 -22.19
C GLU A 256 21.42 -33.48 -22.52
N PHE A 257 20.46 -33.16 -21.64
CA PHE A 257 19.50 -32.08 -21.86
C PHE A 257 20.08 -30.71 -21.47
N ASP A 258 20.05 -29.75 -22.40
CA ASP A 258 20.20 -28.33 -22.06
C ASP A 258 18.98 -27.92 -21.23
N GLU A 259 19.21 -27.58 -19.97
CA GLU A 259 18.19 -27.31 -18.94
C GLU A 259 17.19 -26.18 -19.34
N ASP A 260 16.14 -26.49 -20.11
CA ASP A 260 15.08 -25.56 -20.52
C ASP A 260 13.94 -25.51 -19.49
N TYR A 261 14.24 -24.94 -18.32
CA TYR A 261 13.24 -24.70 -17.28
C TYR A 261 12.26 -23.61 -17.71
N LYS A 262 10.96 -23.93 -17.72
CA LYS A 262 9.90 -22.91 -17.88
C LYS A 262 9.76 -22.15 -16.56
N THR A 263 10.36 -20.96 -16.51
CA THR A 263 10.39 -20.08 -15.32
C THR A 263 9.32 -19.00 -15.35
N GLU A 264 8.51 -18.95 -16.41
CA GLU A 264 7.44 -17.97 -16.61
C GLU A 264 6.18 -18.68 -17.11
N LEU A 265 5.01 -18.13 -16.80
CA LEU A 265 3.74 -18.62 -17.32
C LEU A 265 3.64 -18.33 -18.82
N SER A 266 3.22 -19.31 -19.61
CA SER A 266 2.96 -19.09 -21.03
C SER A 266 1.72 -18.21 -21.23
N GLU A 267 1.56 -17.62 -22.42
CA GLU A 267 0.34 -16.86 -22.72
C GLU A 267 -0.93 -17.72 -22.65
N LYS A 268 -0.83 -19.03 -22.96
CA LYS A 268 -1.95 -19.96 -22.82
C LYS A 268 -2.22 -20.31 -21.36
N ASP A 269 -1.18 -20.46 -20.52
CA ASP A 269 -1.33 -20.66 -19.08
C ASP A 269 -2.13 -19.51 -18.46
N LYS A 270 -1.75 -18.26 -18.79
CA LYS A 270 -2.40 -17.03 -18.31
C LYS A 270 -3.87 -16.94 -18.74
N GLN A 271 -4.15 -17.15 -20.02
CA GLN A 271 -5.51 -17.13 -20.55
C GLN A 271 -6.38 -18.21 -19.91
N PHE A 272 -5.85 -19.42 -19.79
CA PHE A 272 -6.62 -20.55 -19.26
C PHE A 272 -6.93 -20.39 -17.77
N ILE A 273 -5.98 -19.91 -16.96
CA ILE A 273 -6.24 -19.69 -15.52
C ILE A 273 -7.23 -18.54 -15.29
N GLU A 274 -7.20 -17.50 -16.14
CA GLU A 274 -8.18 -16.42 -16.13
C GLU A 274 -9.58 -16.94 -16.49
N GLU A 275 -9.72 -17.84 -17.48
CA GLU A 275 -11.00 -18.46 -17.81
C GLU A 275 -11.58 -19.24 -16.61
N LEU A 276 -10.73 -19.96 -15.88
CA LEU A 276 -11.15 -20.76 -14.73
C LEU A 276 -11.58 -19.90 -13.53
N TYR A 277 -10.77 -18.90 -13.16
CA TYR A 277 -10.94 -18.16 -11.90
C TYR A 277 -11.44 -16.72 -12.08
N GLY A 278 -11.48 -16.21 -13.31
CA GLY A 278 -11.77 -14.82 -13.62
C GLY A 278 -10.51 -13.93 -13.61
N PRO A 279 -10.67 -12.64 -13.93
CA PRO A 279 -9.55 -11.71 -14.02
C PRO A 279 -8.87 -11.49 -12.67
N SER A 280 -7.55 -11.32 -12.73
CA SER A 280 -6.68 -10.93 -11.61
C SER A 280 -7.28 -9.83 -10.72
N PHE A 281 -7.00 -9.91 -9.42
CA PHE A 281 -7.37 -8.85 -8.48
C PHE A 281 -6.40 -7.67 -8.53
N ASN A 282 -5.29 -7.74 -9.28
CA ASN A 282 -4.28 -6.68 -9.40
C ASN A 282 -3.81 -6.11 -8.05
N GLY A 283 -3.72 -6.98 -7.02
CA GLY A 283 -3.32 -6.58 -5.67
C GLY A 283 -4.36 -5.81 -4.85
N MET A 284 -5.59 -5.66 -5.37
CA MET A 284 -6.72 -5.04 -4.67
C MET A 284 -7.01 -5.78 -3.36
N PRO A 285 -7.12 -5.16 -2.19
CA PRO A 285 -7.53 -5.86 -0.96
C PRO A 285 -9.02 -6.28 -1.00
N LEU A 286 -9.39 -7.29 -0.20
CA LEU A 286 -10.81 -7.62 0.04
C LEU A 286 -11.46 -6.58 0.97
N ASP A 287 -12.79 -6.44 0.90
CA ASP A 287 -13.54 -5.45 1.70
C ASP A 287 -13.44 -5.67 3.23
N ASP A 288 -13.05 -6.86 3.67
CA ASP A 288 -12.78 -7.23 5.06
C ASP A 288 -11.29 -7.16 5.44
N GLU A 289 -10.39 -6.91 4.49
CA GLU A 289 -8.94 -6.76 4.72
C GLU A 289 -8.52 -5.32 5.02
N TYR A 290 -9.45 -4.36 4.97
CA TYR A 290 -9.15 -2.98 5.31
C TYR A 290 -10.30 -2.28 6.03
N LEU A 291 -9.95 -1.31 6.87
CA LEU A 291 -10.88 -0.37 7.48
C LEU A 291 -10.73 0.99 6.78
N PRO A 292 -11.73 1.50 6.03
CA PRO A 292 -11.62 2.80 5.39
C PRO A 292 -11.47 3.91 6.44
N LEU A 293 -10.60 4.88 6.22
CA LEU A 293 -10.38 6.01 7.14
C LEU A 293 -10.72 7.34 6.50
N VAL A 294 -10.51 7.42 5.18
CA VAL A 294 -10.82 8.59 4.37
C VAL A 294 -11.36 8.11 3.03
N GLU A 295 -12.46 8.70 2.60
CA GLU A 295 -13.08 8.40 1.31
C GLU A 295 -13.40 9.71 0.59
N PHE A 296 -13.09 9.82 -0.69
CA PHE A 296 -13.45 11.01 -1.45
C PHE A 296 -13.71 10.71 -2.93
N GLU A 297 -14.61 11.49 -3.52
CA GLU A 297 -14.80 11.51 -4.96
C GLU A 297 -13.67 12.30 -5.63
N TYR A 298 -13.23 11.84 -6.79
CA TYR A 298 -12.20 12.51 -7.56
C TYR A 298 -12.53 12.46 -9.05
N THR A 299 -12.52 13.61 -9.72
CA THR A 299 -12.77 13.69 -11.18
C THR A 299 -11.56 14.05 -12.03
N GLY A 300 -10.47 14.49 -11.41
CA GLY A 300 -9.27 14.96 -12.12
C GLY A 300 -8.44 13.83 -12.73
N THR A 301 -7.27 14.20 -13.24
CA THR A 301 -6.30 13.28 -13.85
C THR A 301 -5.06 13.03 -12.99
N GLY A 302 -4.83 13.80 -11.93
CA GLY A 302 -3.61 13.71 -11.14
C GLY A 302 -3.86 14.02 -9.67
N VAL A 303 -3.87 13.00 -8.83
CA VAL A 303 -4.06 13.11 -7.39
C VAL A 303 -2.72 12.99 -6.68
N GLY A 304 -2.48 13.88 -5.72
CA GLY A 304 -1.26 13.90 -4.91
C GLY A 304 -1.61 13.87 -3.43
N LEU A 305 -1.08 12.89 -2.72
CA LEU A 305 -1.28 12.67 -1.29
C LEU A 305 0.07 12.73 -0.57
N TYR A 306 0.07 13.25 0.66
CA TYR A 306 1.14 13.01 1.63
C TYR A 306 0.50 12.50 2.92
N LEU A 307 0.92 11.31 3.33
CA LEU A 307 0.32 10.58 4.44
C LEU A 307 1.36 10.38 5.54
N THR A 308 0.92 10.44 6.79
CA THR A 308 1.70 9.96 7.95
C THR A 308 0.92 8.87 8.66
N THR A 309 1.53 7.69 8.85
CA THR A 309 0.88 6.51 9.41
C THR A 309 1.73 5.80 10.45
N THR A 310 1.10 5.08 11.39
CA THR A 310 1.75 4.16 12.34
C THR A 310 1.36 2.70 12.12
N LYS A 311 0.54 2.42 11.09
CA LYS A 311 0.14 1.07 10.69
C LYS A 311 0.21 0.93 9.17
N ASN A 312 0.13 -0.30 8.68
CA ASN A 312 0.03 -0.54 7.25
C ASN A 312 -1.27 0.09 6.72
N LEU A 313 -1.18 0.78 5.59
CA LEU A 313 -2.33 1.38 4.92
C LEU A 313 -2.53 0.78 3.54
N VAL A 314 -3.66 1.08 2.93
CA VAL A 314 -3.91 0.91 1.51
C VAL A 314 -4.54 2.17 0.94
N ILE A 315 -4.12 2.53 -0.27
CA ILE A 315 -4.82 3.49 -1.09
C ILE A 315 -5.50 2.73 -2.22
N ILE A 316 -6.82 2.78 -2.27
CA ILE A 316 -7.60 2.32 -3.42
C ILE A 316 -7.84 3.54 -4.28
N TRP A 317 -7.18 3.58 -5.42
CA TRP A 317 -7.29 4.66 -6.39
C TRP A 317 -8.58 4.53 -7.22
N ASP A 318 -8.91 3.30 -7.60
CA ASP A 318 -10.12 2.99 -8.38
C ASP A 318 -10.52 1.51 -8.16
N LYS A 319 -11.64 1.28 -7.47
CA LYS A 319 -12.12 -0.07 -7.16
C LYS A 319 -12.59 -0.83 -8.40
N ASP A 320 -13.21 -0.14 -9.36
CA ASP A 320 -13.73 -0.76 -10.59
C ASP A 320 -12.60 -1.18 -11.52
N ALA A 321 -11.54 -0.35 -11.59
CA ALA A 321 -10.32 -0.67 -12.33
C ALA A 321 -9.34 -1.59 -11.56
N LYS A 322 -9.70 -2.02 -10.34
CA LYS A 322 -8.85 -2.84 -9.44
C LYS A 322 -7.46 -2.23 -9.22
N LEU A 323 -7.44 -0.93 -8.98
CA LEU A 323 -6.21 -0.15 -8.84
C LEU A 323 -6.03 0.26 -7.38
N SER A 324 -5.00 -0.31 -6.75
CA SER A 324 -4.63 -0.01 -5.37
C SER A 324 -3.12 0.02 -5.16
N GLU A 325 -2.70 0.66 -4.09
CA GLU A 325 -1.32 0.72 -3.63
C GLU A 325 -1.27 0.41 -2.13
N ARG A 326 -0.54 -0.65 -1.77
CA ARG A 326 -0.34 -1.06 -0.39
C ARG A 326 0.84 -0.28 0.20
N ILE A 327 0.68 0.18 1.44
CA ILE A 327 1.67 0.95 2.18
C ILE A 327 2.07 0.12 3.40
N ASP A 328 3.16 -0.62 3.27
CA ASP A 328 3.74 -1.36 4.39
C ASP A 328 4.75 -0.50 5.14
N LEU A 329 4.72 -0.58 6.47
CA LEU A 329 5.71 0.09 7.30
C LEU A 329 7.11 -0.51 7.06
N PRO A 330 8.17 0.32 7.06
CA PRO A 330 9.54 -0.19 7.01
C PRO A 330 9.82 -1.17 8.16
N SER A 331 10.52 -2.26 7.86
CA SER A 331 10.94 -3.26 8.85
C SER A 331 11.67 -2.59 10.02
N ASN A 332 11.23 -2.84 11.25
CA ASN A 332 11.74 -2.25 12.51
C ASN A 332 11.34 -0.78 12.78
N SER A 333 10.35 -0.21 12.08
CA SER A 333 9.85 1.12 12.41
C SER A 333 9.09 1.12 13.76
N THR A 334 9.61 1.87 14.74
CA THR A 334 8.92 2.17 16.01
C THR A 334 8.26 3.55 16.02
N SER A 335 8.42 4.31 14.94
CA SER A 335 7.94 5.68 14.77
C SER A 335 6.94 5.80 13.60
N ALA A 336 6.23 6.93 13.56
CA ALA A 336 5.34 7.24 12.44
C ALA A 336 6.13 7.34 11.11
N PHE A 337 5.58 6.73 10.07
CA PHE A 337 6.11 6.72 8.71
C PHE A 337 5.41 7.78 7.87
N SER A 338 6.13 8.54 7.03
CA SER A 338 5.53 9.55 6.16
C SER A 338 6.06 9.50 4.74
N GLN A 339 5.16 9.58 3.75
CA GLN A 339 5.52 9.46 2.34
C GLN A 339 4.53 10.18 1.42
N ASN A 340 5.01 10.63 0.25
CA ASN A 340 4.18 11.16 -0.84
C ASN A 340 3.71 10.01 -1.73
N TYR A 341 2.45 10.07 -2.13
CA TYR A 341 1.83 9.16 -3.09
C TYR A 341 1.17 9.99 -4.19
N SER A 342 1.28 9.53 -5.43
CA SER A 342 0.64 10.21 -6.54
C SER A 342 0.21 9.21 -7.58
N TYR A 343 -0.99 9.41 -8.12
CA TYR A 343 -1.49 8.62 -9.22
C TYR A 343 -2.00 9.52 -10.35
N TYR A 344 -1.66 9.14 -11.59
CA TYR A 344 -2.07 9.85 -12.79
C TYR A 344 -2.95 8.95 -13.66
N TYR A 345 -4.18 9.38 -13.88
CA TYR A 345 -5.14 8.73 -14.78
C TYR A 345 -4.97 9.24 -16.20
N GLU A 346 -5.10 8.35 -17.18
CA GLU A 346 -5.05 8.71 -18.61
C GLU A 346 -6.15 9.71 -18.99
N GLN A 347 -7.33 9.58 -18.36
CA GLN A 347 -8.49 10.43 -18.62
C GLN A 347 -9.17 10.86 -17.31
N ALA A 348 -9.74 12.06 -17.33
CA ALA A 348 -10.62 12.56 -16.29
C ALA A 348 -11.88 11.70 -16.22
N GLY A 349 -12.41 11.51 -15.02
CA GLY A 349 -13.50 10.57 -14.78
C GLY A 349 -13.82 10.46 -13.30
N SER A 350 -15.10 10.22 -12.98
CA SER A 350 -15.58 10.13 -11.61
C SER A 350 -15.18 8.79 -11.02
N ARG A 351 -14.48 8.83 -9.88
CA ARG A 351 -14.07 7.64 -9.13
C ARG A 351 -14.06 7.95 -7.64
N LYS A 352 -14.04 6.89 -6.83
CA LYS A 352 -13.98 6.98 -5.38
C LYS A 352 -12.60 6.49 -4.91
N ILE A 353 -11.85 7.40 -4.29
CA ILE A 353 -10.55 7.09 -3.68
C ILE A 353 -10.78 6.76 -2.21
N ILE A 354 -10.16 5.69 -1.73
CA ILE A 354 -10.25 5.22 -0.35
C ILE A 354 -8.85 5.10 0.22
N ILE A 355 -8.63 5.64 1.41
CA ILE A 355 -7.44 5.41 2.22
C ILE A 355 -7.88 4.62 3.44
N GLY A 356 -7.33 3.43 3.65
CA GLY A 356 -7.73 2.53 4.74
C GLY A 356 -6.55 1.97 5.54
N GLU A 357 -6.81 1.60 6.79
CA GLU A 357 -5.92 0.73 7.58
C GLU A 357 -6.00 -0.69 7.01
N MET A 358 -4.86 -1.28 6.67
CA MET A 358 -4.79 -2.71 6.34
C MET A 358 -4.92 -3.53 7.62
N LEU A 359 -5.86 -4.47 7.62
CA LEU A 359 -6.12 -5.39 8.72
C LEU A 359 -5.31 -6.67 8.54
N GLU A 360 -4.89 -7.25 9.66
CA GLU A 360 -4.29 -8.58 9.64
C GLU A 360 -5.35 -9.64 9.33
N ARG A 361 -4.93 -10.74 8.73
CA ARG A 361 -5.84 -11.81 8.33
C ARG A 361 -6.49 -12.42 9.57
N GLY A 362 -7.82 -12.48 9.60
CA GLY A 362 -8.57 -13.00 10.73
C GLY A 362 -8.70 -12.02 11.91
N GLN A 363 -8.14 -10.81 11.80
CA GLN A 363 -8.37 -9.75 12.77
C GLN A 363 -9.85 -9.35 12.76
N GLU A 364 -10.45 -9.25 13.94
CA GLU A 364 -11.79 -8.66 14.06
C GLU A 364 -11.74 -7.19 13.66
N ARG A 365 -12.70 -6.75 12.84
CA ARG A 365 -12.77 -5.36 12.37
C ARG A 365 -12.85 -4.42 13.57
N PRO A 366 -11.86 -3.51 13.74
CA PRO A 366 -11.84 -2.68 14.93
C PRO A 366 -12.86 -1.53 14.83
N ASP A 367 -13.48 -1.18 15.97
CA ASP A 367 -14.41 -0.05 16.08
C ASP A 367 -13.70 1.32 15.96
N ARG A 368 -12.38 1.36 16.20
CA ARG A 368 -11.55 2.57 16.16
C ARG A 368 -10.18 2.26 15.57
N SER A 369 -9.62 3.23 14.86
CA SER A 369 -8.29 3.16 14.26
C SER A 369 -7.37 4.22 14.83
N THR A 370 -6.08 3.87 14.92
CA THR A 370 -5.00 4.82 15.20
C THR A 370 -4.00 4.88 14.05
N ALA A 371 -4.38 4.44 12.86
CA ALA A 371 -3.45 4.24 11.76
C ALA A 371 -2.99 5.57 11.14
N LEU A 372 -3.93 6.45 10.78
CA LEU A 372 -3.66 7.64 9.97
C LEU A 372 -3.53 8.90 10.84
N LEU A 373 -2.32 9.44 10.95
CA LEU A 373 -2.00 10.62 11.75
C LEU A 373 -2.11 11.92 10.94
N LYS A 374 -1.68 11.91 9.67
CA LYS A 374 -1.74 13.11 8.82
C LYS A 374 -2.25 12.77 7.43
N LEU A 375 -3.18 13.58 6.93
CA LEU A 375 -3.65 13.55 5.56
C LEU A 375 -3.39 14.89 4.90
N GLU A 376 -2.68 14.88 3.78
CA GLU A 376 -2.49 16.05 2.94
C GLU A 376 -2.86 15.73 1.50
N LEU A 377 -3.99 16.26 1.04
CA LEU A 377 -4.37 16.24 -0.38
C LEU A 377 -3.75 17.46 -1.06
N ARG A 378 -2.64 17.25 -1.78
CA ARG A 378 -1.83 18.34 -2.38
C ARG A 378 -2.26 18.73 -3.79
N CYS A 379 -2.96 17.85 -4.50
CA CYS A 379 -3.52 18.15 -5.82
C CYS A 379 -4.97 17.66 -5.85
N GLY A 380 -5.87 18.48 -5.33
CA GLY A 380 -7.28 18.14 -5.12
C GLY A 380 -8.27 18.82 -6.07
N SER A 381 -7.84 19.42 -7.19
CA SER A 381 -8.80 19.91 -8.19
C SER A 381 -9.68 18.75 -8.68
N GLY A 382 -11.00 18.93 -8.69
CA GLY A 382 -11.96 17.88 -8.99
C GLY A 382 -12.28 16.94 -7.81
N THR A 383 -11.75 17.23 -6.62
CA THR A 383 -12.12 16.49 -5.40
C THR A 383 -13.51 16.90 -4.94
N GLY A 384 -14.32 15.91 -4.64
CA GLY A 384 -15.62 16.04 -4.00
C GLY A 384 -15.77 15.04 -2.88
N ASP A 385 -16.84 15.20 -2.12
CA ASP A 385 -17.29 14.27 -1.11
C ASP A 385 -16.25 13.67 -0.13
N ILE A 386 -15.21 14.43 0.22
CA ILE A 386 -14.14 14.00 1.15
C ILE A 386 -14.60 13.78 2.59
N LEU A 387 -14.94 12.55 2.91
CA LEU A 387 -15.32 12.08 4.22
C LEU A 387 -14.07 11.60 4.97
N VAL A 388 -13.89 12.13 6.18
CA VAL A 388 -12.93 11.62 7.15
C VAL A 388 -13.74 10.90 8.22
N GLU A 389 -13.42 9.64 8.43
CA GLU A 389 -14.18 8.79 9.33
C GLU A 389 -13.88 9.12 10.80
N GLU A 390 -14.94 9.32 11.60
CA GLU A 390 -14.84 9.75 13.01
C GLU A 390 -14.14 8.72 13.91
N TYR A 391 -14.06 7.47 13.47
CA TYR A 391 -13.39 6.39 14.19
C TYR A 391 -11.87 6.37 13.98
N ASN A 392 -11.31 7.24 13.13
CA ASN A 392 -9.87 7.49 13.13
C ASN A 392 -9.47 8.43 14.27
N ASP A 393 -9.02 7.85 15.38
CA ASP A 393 -8.64 8.58 16.58
C ASP A 393 -7.32 9.31 16.46
N ALA A 394 -6.44 8.90 15.56
CA ALA A 394 -5.07 9.39 15.53
C ALA A 394 -4.88 10.66 14.71
N LEU A 395 -5.89 11.14 13.98
CA LEU A 395 -5.73 12.27 13.06
C LEU A 395 -5.27 13.54 13.80
N GLU A 396 -4.05 13.97 13.50
CA GLU A 396 -3.41 15.17 14.04
C GLU A 396 -3.39 16.34 13.06
N SER A 397 -3.33 16.08 11.74
CA SER A 397 -3.27 17.14 10.72
C SER A 397 -4.11 16.78 9.49
N PHE A 398 -4.90 17.75 9.03
CA PHE A 398 -5.72 17.63 7.84
C PHE A 398 -5.45 18.81 6.89
N LEU A 399 -4.98 18.53 5.68
CA LEU A 399 -4.81 19.53 4.62
C LEU A 399 -5.51 19.10 3.34
N VAL A 400 -6.26 20.03 2.75
CA VAL A 400 -6.80 19.94 1.41
C VAL A 400 -6.38 21.17 0.61
N MET A 401 -5.62 20.94 -0.46
CA MET A 401 -5.39 21.90 -1.53
C MET A 401 -6.33 21.53 -2.68
N GLY A 402 -7.45 22.22 -2.73
CA GLY A 402 -8.46 22.11 -3.78
C GLY A 402 -8.04 22.82 -5.06
N GLY A 403 -8.93 23.65 -5.59
CA GLY A 403 -8.76 24.33 -6.86
C GLY A 403 -10.10 24.68 -7.50
N LYS A 404 -10.06 25.12 -8.76
CA LYS A 404 -11.25 25.63 -9.48
C LYS A 404 -12.39 24.63 -9.60
N GLU A 405 -12.08 23.34 -9.63
CA GLU A 405 -13.06 22.26 -9.78
C GLU A 405 -13.36 21.53 -8.45
N PHE A 406 -12.89 22.08 -7.32
CA PHE A 406 -13.21 21.51 -6.02
C PHE A 406 -14.73 21.60 -5.76
N ARG A 407 -15.36 20.49 -5.35
CA ARG A 407 -16.79 20.49 -5.02
C ARG A 407 -16.99 20.92 -3.57
N SER A 408 -17.62 22.08 -3.39
CA SER A 408 -17.84 22.68 -2.08
C SER A 408 -18.65 21.79 -1.15
N ARG A 409 -18.26 21.75 0.13
CA ARG A 409 -18.95 20.95 1.15
C ARG A 409 -18.76 21.50 2.56
N THR A 410 -19.37 20.84 3.54
CA THR A 410 -19.10 21.09 4.96
C THR A 410 -18.04 20.12 5.46
N PHE A 411 -16.93 20.65 5.98
CA PHE A 411 -15.94 19.93 6.76
C PHE A 411 -16.34 20.03 8.23
N ASP A 412 -16.81 18.92 8.81
CA ASP A 412 -17.21 18.86 10.22
C ASP A 412 -16.19 18.03 11.00
N PHE A 413 -15.43 18.71 11.86
CA PHE A 413 -14.50 18.11 12.80
C PHE A 413 -15.04 18.26 14.22
N THR A 414 -16.22 17.70 14.49
CA THR A 414 -16.76 17.64 15.85
C THR A 414 -16.15 16.46 16.61
N GLY A 415 -15.53 16.74 17.77
CA GLY A 415 -15.02 15.70 18.67
C GLY A 415 -13.67 15.09 18.32
N TYR A 416 -12.94 15.66 17.35
CA TYR A 416 -11.61 15.20 16.94
C TYR A 416 -10.55 15.56 18.00
N LYS A 417 -10.29 14.64 18.93
CA LYS A 417 -9.47 14.88 20.13
C LYS A 417 -7.98 15.09 19.87
N ASN A 418 -7.45 14.51 18.78
CA ASN A 418 -6.04 14.56 18.44
C ASN A 418 -5.68 15.59 17.37
N LEU A 419 -6.69 16.18 16.71
CA LEU A 419 -6.50 17.14 15.63
C LEU A 419 -5.84 18.41 16.16
N ARG A 420 -4.69 18.77 15.58
CA ARG A 420 -3.87 19.94 15.91
C ARG A 420 -3.92 21.00 14.83
N GLU A 421 -4.06 20.60 13.57
CA GLU A 421 -3.96 21.52 12.44
C GLU A 421 -4.97 21.21 11.33
N ILE A 422 -5.56 22.27 10.79
CA ILE A 422 -6.46 22.20 9.63
C ILE A 422 -6.03 23.24 8.59
N TYR A 423 -5.89 22.80 7.34
CA TYR A 423 -5.57 23.66 6.19
C TYR A 423 -6.56 23.40 5.05
N LEU A 424 -7.39 24.39 4.70
CA LEU A 424 -8.37 24.31 3.63
C LEU A 424 -8.10 25.36 2.56
N VAL A 425 -7.34 25.01 1.53
CA VAL A 425 -6.87 25.95 0.49
C VAL A 425 -7.64 25.71 -0.81
N GLY A 426 -8.21 26.77 -1.39
CA GLY A 426 -8.96 26.69 -2.64
C GLY A 426 -10.21 25.81 -2.57
N THR A 427 -10.90 25.79 -1.43
CA THR A 427 -12.10 24.93 -1.21
C THR A 427 -13.41 25.60 -1.62
N LEU A 428 -13.34 26.79 -2.24
CA LEU A 428 -14.48 27.53 -2.78
C LEU A 428 -15.56 27.80 -1.71
N ASP A 429 -16.83 27.56 -2.03
CA ASP A 429 -17.98 27.81 -1.16
C ASP A 429 -18.15 26.80 -0.01
N SER A 430 -17.07 26.14 0.40
CA SER A 430 -17.07 25.19 1.51
C SER A 430 -17.34 25.86 2.86
N ARG A 431 -17.62 25.04 3.87
CA ARG A 431 -17.83 25.45 5.26
C ARG A 431 -16.96 24.62 6.19
N LEU A 432 -16.47 25.21 7.28
CA LEU A 432 -15.70 24.52 8.31
C LEU A 432 -16.40 24.63 9.65
N ILE A 433 -16.70 23.48 10.27
CA ILE A 433 -17.22 23.35 11.62
C ILE A 433 -16.16 22.64 12.44
N VAL A 434 -15.68 23.28 13.50
CA VAL A 434 -14.77 22.67 14.49
C VAL A 434 -15.38 22.82 15.87
N LYS A 435 -15.66 21.68 16.51
CA LYS A 435 -16.33 21.65 17.81
C LYS A 435 -15.68 20.63 18.72
N ASP A 436 -15.41 21.01 19.96
CA ASP A 436 -14.87 20.10 20.98
C ASP A 436 -13.53 19.46 20.57
N CYS A 437 -12.65 20.23 19.90
CA CYS A 437 -11.29 19.81 19.52
C CYS A 437 -10.25 20.37 20.51
N PRO A 438 -9.92 19.64 21.60
CA PRO A 438 -9.08 20.16 22.66
C PRO A 438 -7.62 20.37 22.26
N LYS A 439 -7.11 19.70 21.23
CA LYS A 439 -5.71 19.85 20.77
C LYS A 439 -5.54 20.75 19.55
N LEU A 440 -6.62 21.29 19.00
CA LEU A 440 -6.57 22.11 17.78
C LEU A 440 -5.81 23.41 18.08
N GLU A 441 -4.67 23.62 17.42
CA GLU A 441 -3.80 24.78 17.60
C GLU A 441 -3.87 25.75 16.41
N THR A 442 -4.05 25.23 15.20
CA THR A 442 -3.98 26.00 13.95
C THR A 442 -5.16 25.71 13.03
N LEU A 443 -5.74 26.79 12.49
CA LEU A 443 -6.69 26.74 11.39
C LEU A 443 -6.23 27.70 10.29
N ALA A 444 -6.13 27.23 9.05
CA ALA A 444 -5.68 28.04 7.94
C ALA A 444 -6.44 27.74 6.63
N THR A 445 -6.56 28.76 5.78
CA THR A 445 -6.99 28.63 4.38
C THR A 445 -5.88 28.98 3.38
N SER A 446 -4.64 28.98 3.88
CA SER A 446 -3.41 29.21 3.15
C SER A 446 -2.51 27.99 3.28
N GLN A 447 -1.62 27.75 2.29
CA GLN A 447 -0.69 26.62 2.34
C GLN A 447 0.28 26.69 3.54
N TYR A 448 0.58 27.90 4.02
CA TYR A 448 1.51 28.17 5.11
C TYR A 448 0.90 29.17 6.09
N ILE A 449 1.42 29.21 7.32
CA ILE A 449 1.15 30.31 8.25
C ILE A 449 2.09 31.46 7.90
N TRP A 450 1.57 32.52 7.28
CA TRP A 450 2.39 33.65 6.85
C TRP A 450 2.68 34.58 8.02
N ARG A 451 3.90 34.61 8.55
CA ARG A 451 4.32 35.59 9.57
C ARG A 451 5.19 36.68 8.95
N PRO A 452 5.00 37.99 9.27
CA PRO A 452 5.87 39.04 8.78
C PRO A 452 7.33 38.79 9.20
N PRO A 453 8.32 39.00 8.31
CA PRO A 453 9.73 38.72 8.61
C PRO A 453 10.29 39.53 9.79
N TYR A 454 9.66 40.65 10.18
CA TYR A 454 10.05 41.48 11.32
C TYR A 454 9.49 41.03 12.68
N ILE A 455 8.60 40.01 12.69
CA ILE A 455 8.03 39.42 13.90
C ILE A 455 8.79 38.13 14.29
N LEU A 456 9.60 37.59 13.38
CA LEU A 456 10.60 36.60 13.73
C LEU A 456 11.67 37.30 14.56
N ASP A 457 11.84 36.87 15.81
CA ASP A 457 12.94 37.32 16.66
C ASP A 457 14.27 36.87 16.05
N MET A 458 14.82 37.70 15.17
CA MET A 458 16.13 37.50 14.56
C MET A 458 17.27 37.59 15.60
N SER A 459 17.01 37.90 16.88
CA SER A 459 18.07 37.84 17.92
C SER A 459 18.43 36.40 18.32
N ALA A 460 17.56 35.42 18.02
CA ALA A 460 17.87 34.00 18.19
C ALA A 460 18.78 33.43 17.07
N TYR A 461 18.90 34.15 15.95
CA TYR A 461 19.69 33.74 14.79
C TYR A 461 20.74 34.82 14.53
N GLY A 462 21.97 34.58 14.99
CA GLY A 462 23.10 35.51 14.84
C GLY A 462 23.34 35.97 13.39
N ASN A 463 24.29 36.87 13.22
CA ASN A 463 24.62 37.63 11.99
C ASN A 463 25.02 36.81 10.73
N GLU A 464 24.51 35.61 10.53
CA GLU A 464 24.67 34.85 9.29
C GLU A 464 23.48 35.15 8.36
N LYS A 465 23.79 35.48 7.10
CA LYS A 465 22.77 35.56 6.05
C LYS A 465 22.07 34.20 5.96
N PRO A 466 20.74 34.13 5.79
CA PRO A 466 20.06 32.86 5.62
C PRO A 466 20.47 32.27 4.27
N GLU A 467 21.53 31.45 4.26
CA GLU A 467 21.69 30.40 3.27
C GLU A 467 20.49 29.45 3.40
N GLU A 468 20.01 28.94 2.27
CA GLU A 468 18.82 28.09 2.16
C GLU A 468 18.76 27.06 3.29
N ILE A 469 17.93 27.34 4.30
CA ILE A 469 17.63 26.39 5.36
C ILE A 469 16.72 25.34 4.75
N VAL A 470 17.32 24.30 4.19
CA VAL A 470 16.67 23.02 3.94
C VAL A 470 16.33 22.45 5.31
N SER A 471 15.10 22.69 5.79
CA SER A 471 14.66 22.15 7.08
C SER A 471 14.60 20.63 6.99
N THR A 472 15.53 19.97 7.65
CA THR A 472 15.45 18.54 7.92
C THR A 472 14.45 18.31 9.06
N GLN A 473 13.38 17.60 8.75
CA GLN A 473 12.42 16.92 9.64
C GLN A 473 11.46 17.78 10.52
N ALA A 474 10.17 17.51 10.28
CA ALA A 474 9.02 17.52 11.20
C ALA A 474 8.13 18.76 11.41
N ASP A 475 8.52 19.99 11.06
CA ASP A 475 7.64 21.17 11.30
C ASP A 475 7.69 22.25 10.20
N SER A 476 7.58 21.83 8.94
CA SER A 476 7.87 22.67 7.75
C SER A 476 6.78 23.69 7.36
N ARG A 477 5.67 23.81 8.09
CA ARG A 477 4.56 24.74 7.74
C ARG A 477 4.47 25.99 8.60
N VAL A 478 5.30 26.08 9.64
CA VAL A 478 5.33 27.22 10.57
C VAL A 478 5.90 28.49 9.92
N VAL A 479 6.70 28.35 8.87
CA VAL A 479 7.31 29.49 8.15
C VAL A 479 7.38 29.20 6.65
N GLY A 480 6.53 29.84 5.85
CA GLY A 480 6.74 29.91 4.41
C GLY A 480 8.04 30.68 4.12
N ILE A 481 8.89 30.14 3.24
CA ILE A 481 10.11 30.82 2.78
C ILE A 481 9.67 32.03 1.93
N GLY A 482 9.65 33.22 2.53
CA GLY A 482 9.31 34.48 1.86
C GLY A 482 7.86 34.92 2.06
N TRP A 483 7.64 36.24 2.00
CA TRP A 483 6.31 36.85 2.14
C TRP A 483 5.50 36.67 0.84
N PRO A 484 4.20 36.28 0.89
CA PRO A 484 3.47 35.95 -0.33
C PRO A 484 3.22 37.22 -1.14
N ILE A 485 3.65 37.17 -2.41
CA ILE A 485 3.52 38.26 -3.38
C ILE A 485 2.10 38.32 -3.95
N ASN A 486 1.49 37.15 -4.17
CA ASN A 486 0.14 36.99 -4.70
C ASN A 486 -0.76 36.34 -3.64
N ALA A 487 -2.04 36.69 -3.65
CA ALA A 487 -3.02 36.01 -2.83
C ALA A 487 -3.32 34.61 -3.40
N GLN A 488 -3.82 33.69 -2.59
CA GLN A 488 -4.41 32.44 -3.08
C GLN A 488 -5.38 32.73 -4.24
N GLY A 489 -5.23 32.05 -5.37
CA GLY A 489 -6.04 32.30 -6.57
C GLY A 489 -7.52 32.00 -6.35
N GLU A 490 -7.78 30.85 -5.74
CA GLU A 490 -9.11 30.36 -5.43
C GLU A 490 -9.41 30.66 -3.97
N TYR A 491 -10.59 31.22 -3.72
CA TYR A 491 -11.02 31.52 -2.37
C TYR A 491 -11.34 30.23 -1.60
N SER A 492 -11.37 30.34 -0.28
CA SER A 492 -11.74 29.24 0.60
C SER A 492 -12.72 29.72 1.65
N LEU A 493 -13.69 28.88 1.97
CA LEU A 493 -14.76 29.18 2.93
C LEU A 493 -15.67 30.34 2.49
N SER A 494 -16.98 30.12 2.58
CA SER A 494 -17.97 31.09 2.13
C SER A 494 -19.21 31.04 3.01
N ASP A 495 -19.82 32.21 3.21
CA ASP A 495 -21.11 32.32 3.90
C ASP A 495 -22.31 32.02 2.99
N LEU A 496 -22.08 31.63 1.72
CA LEU A 496 -23.13 31.44 0.71
C LEU A 496 -24.21 30.43 1.16
N TYR A 497 -23.80 29.34 1.82
CA TYR A 497 -24.69 28.25 2.25
C TYR A 497 -24.82 28.17 3.78
N GLY A 498 -24.77 29.33 4.46
CA GLY A 498 -24.73 29.44 5.91
C GLY A 498 -23.32 29.78 6.42
N PRO A 499 -23.10 29.85 7.75
CA PRO A 499 -21.82 30.29 8.31
C PRO A 499 -20.65 29.45 7.79
N GLY A 500 -19.72 30.09 7.08
CA GLY A 500 -18.57 29.44 6.45
C GLY A 500 -17.52 28.96 7.44
N LEU A 501 -17.50 29.53 8.65
CA LEU A 501 -16.64 29.11 9.74
C LEU A 501 -17.42 29.09 11.07
N VAL A 502 -17.40 27.96 11.75
CA VAL A 502 -17.98 27.79 13.10
C VAL A 502 -16.93 27.15 14.00
N ILE A 503 -16.59 27.84 15.09
CA ILE A 503 -15.62 27.37 16.09
C ILE A 503 -16.33 27.29 17.43
N THR A 504 -16.28 26.15 18.11
CA THR A 504 -16.92 25.97 19.42
C THR A 504 -16.06 25.11 20.35
N ASN A 505 -15.76 25.60 21.55
CA ASN A 505 -15.00 24.87 22.58
C ASN A 505 -13.58 24.38 22.15
N CYS A 506 -12.91 25.11 21.26
CA CYS A 506 -11.55 24.82 20.79
C CYS A 506 -10.52 25.78 21.43
N LYS A 507 -10.36 25.72 22.75
CA LYS A 507 -9.62 26.75 23.53
C LYS A 507 -8.12 26.85 23.24
N ASN A 508 -7.52 25.81 22.65
CA ASN A 508 -6.10 25.72 22.38
C ASN A 508 -5.66 26.31 21.03
N ILE A 509 -6.59 26.86 20.25
CA ILE A 509 -6.25 27.54 19.00
C ILE A 509 -5.35 28.74 19.33
N LYS A 510 -4.15 28.74 18.72
CA LYS A 510 -3.13 29.79 18.80
C LYS A 510 -3.14 30.67 17.55
N ALA A 511 -3.41 30.07 16.38
CA ALA A 511 -3.34 30.76 15.09
C ALA A 511 -4.56 30.50 14.21
N ILE A 512 -5.12 31.58 13.64
CA ILE A 512 -6.17 31.52 12.60
C ILE A 512 -5.71 32.31 11.37
N CYS A 513 -5.65 31.65 10.21
CA CYS A 513 -5.28 32.26 8.93
C CYS A 513 -6.41 32.10 7.91
N LEU A 514 -7.15 33.17 7.65
CA LEU A 514 -8.25 33.21 6.69
C LEU A 514 -7.80 34.00 5.46
N GLU A 515 -7.01 33.35 4.61
CA GLU A 515 -6.57 33.90 3.33
C GLU A 515 -7.63 33.74 2.24
N ASN A 516 -7.89 34.83 1.52
CA ASN A 516 -8.84 34.94 0.42
C ASN A 516 -10.16 34.21 0.73
N THR A 517 -10.88 34.64 1.76
CA THR A 517 -12.16 34.02 2.15
C THR A 517 -13.36 34.85 1.71
N ARG A 518 -14.53 34.20 1.59
CA ARG A 518 -15.82 34.86 1.33
C ARG A 518 -16.70 34.92 2.58
N LEU A 519 -16.05 35.06 3.73
CA LEU A 519 -16.71 35.23 5.02
C LEU A 519 -17.10 36.69 5.21
N LYS A 520 -18.24 36.96 5.83
CA LYS A 520 -18.70 38.27 6.27
C LYS A 520 -18.50 38.47 7.78
N GLN A 521 -18.15 37.40 8.49
CA GLN A 521 -17.85 37.47 9.92
C GLN A 521 -16.89 36.34 10.31
N ALA A 522 -16.02 36.60 11.28
CA ALA A 522 -15.30 35.57 12.02
C ALA A 522 -15.48 35.85 13.52
N ASP A 523 -15.87 34.83 14.29
CA ASP A 523 -16.03 34.93 15.74
C ASP A 523 -14.80 34.32 16.43
N PHE A 524 -14.08 35.17 17.17
CA PHE A 524 -12.90 34.80 17.96
C PHE A 524 -13.20 34.69 19.46
N SER A 525 -14.47 34.78 19.84
CA SER A 525 -14.89 34.65 21.23
C SER A 525 -14.51 33.28 21.79
N ASN A 526 -14.20 33.24 23.08
CA ASN A 526 -13.84 32.01 23.80
C ASN A 526 -12.57 31.30 23.28
N LEU A 527 -11.65 32.02 22.61
CA LEU A 527 -10.33 31.54 22.20
C LEU A 527 -9.21 32.18 23.04
N PRO A 528 -9.01 31.77 24.32
CA PRO A 528 -8.14 32.47 25.27
C PRO A 528 -6.63 32.39 24.95
N ASN A 529 -6.25 31.42 24.09
CA ASN A 529 -4.87 31.18 23.68
C ASN A 529 -4.55 31.77 22.29
N LEU A 530 -5.53 32.35 21.60
CA LEU A 530 -5.34 32.94 20.27
C LEU A 530 -4.34 34.09 20.35
N GLU A 531 -3.26 33.99 19.58
CA GLU A 531 -2.14 34.95 19.57
C GLU A 531 -1.85 35.51 18.18
N TYR A 532 -2.27 34.81 17.12
CA TYR A 532 -2.02 35.20 15.74
C TYR A 532 -3.27 35.08 14.88
N VAL A 533 -3.59 36.15 14.15
CA VAL A 533 -4.69 36.17 13.19
C VAL A 533 -4.21 36.76 11.87
N TYR A 534 -4.44 36.07 10.76
CA TYR A 534 -4.26 36.60 9.41
C TYR A 534 -5.59 36.61 8.68
N LEU A 535 -6.04 37.77 8.21
CA LEU A 535 -7.26 37.90 7.42
C LEU A 535 -6.94 38.54 6.06
N SER A 536 -7.45 37.91 4.99
CA SER A 536 -7.55 38.56 3.70
C SER A 536 -8.80 38.16 2.93
N SER A 537 -9.37 39.12 2.22
CA SER A 537 -10.58 38.91 1.41
C SER A 537 -10.73 39.97 0.33
N ALA A 538 -11.61 39.71 -0.64
CA ALA A 538 -12.06 40.73 -1.58
C ALA A 538 -12.90 41.83 -0.85
N PRO A 539 -13.09 43.01 -1.48
CA PRO A 539 -13.67 44.19 -0.82
C PRO A 539 -15.06 44.01 -0.21
N ASP A 540 -15.88 43.06 -0.69
CA ASP A 540 -17.25 42.85 -0.20
C ASP A 540 -17.33 41.90 1.01
N TYR A 541 -16.19 41.37 1.46
CA TYR A 541 -16.09 40.33 2.49
C TYR A 541 -15.28 40.81 3.69
N LEU A 542 -14.85 39.89 4.55
CA LEU A 542 -14.39 40.08 5.92
C LEU A 542 -13.57 41.35 6.19
N VAL A 543 -12.53 41.65 5.39
CA VAL A 543 -11.62 42.76 5.70
C VAL A 543 -12.09 44.13 5.23
N GLY A 544 -12.92 44.21 4.19
CA GLY A 544 -13.30 45.48 3.54
C GLY A 544 -14.81 45.74 3.47
N GLY A 545 -15.62 44.70 3.63
CA GLY A 545 -17.06 44.75 3.45
C GLY A 545 -17.79 45.24 4.70
N GLY A 546 -19.09 45.41 4.57
CA GLY A 546 -19.96 45.76 5.69
C GLY A 546 -21.42 45.91 5.29
N ARG A 547 -22.29 46.00 6.29
CA ARG A 547 -23.73 46.22 6.06
C ARG A 547 -24.06 47.70 5.87
N ASN A 548 -23.41 48.57 6.64
CA ASN A 548 -23.68 50.01 6.65
C ASN A 548 -22.48 50.82 6.15
N ASP A 549 -21.27 50.45 6.55
CA ASP A 549 -20.01 51.06 6.11
C ASP A 549 -18.95 50.00 5.79
N ARG A 550 -18.02 50.34 4.90
CA ARG A 550 -16.88 49.47 4.58
C ARG A 550 -16.05 49.24 5.83
N GLY A 551 -15.81 47.98 6.17
CA GLY A 551 -15.09 47.55 7.36
C GLY A 551 -15.97 47.15 8.54
N ASP A 552 -17.30 47.24 8.46
CA ASP A 552 -18.18 46.80 9.56
C ASP A 552 -17.97 45.32 9.92
N TYR A 553 -17.71 44.46 8.92
CA TYR A 553 -17.46 43.04 9.13
C TYR A 553 -16.17 42.79 9.92
N LEU A 554 -15.09 43.49 9.55
CA LEU A 554 -13.82 43.44 10.26
C LEU A 554 -13.96 44.01 11.67
N TYR A 555 -14.67 45.13 11.82
CA TYR A 555 -14.92 45.76 13.12
C TYR A 555 -15.70 44.82 14.06
N SER A 556 -16.75 44.16 13.57
CA SER A 556 -17.51 43.17 14.34
C SER A 556 -16.64 42.00 14.77
N SER A 557 -15.77 41.50 13.89
CA SER A 557 -14.85 40.40 14.20
C SER A 557 -13.79 40.85 15.21
N ALA A 558 -13.28 42.08 15.10
CA ALA A 558 -12.33 42.67 16.04
C ALA A 558 -12.89 42.80 17.47
N LEU A 559 -14.19 43.07 17.63
CA LEU A 559 -14.85 43.11 18.94
C LEU A 559 -14.90 41.73 19.64
N SER A 560 -14.81 40.64 18.89
CA SER A 560 -14.82 39.27 19.42
C SER A 560 -13.44 38.75 19.84
N LEU A 561 -12.36 39.48 19.52
CA LEU A 561 -11.00 39.06 19.86
C LEU A 561 -10.83 38.91 21.38
N THR A 562 -10.11 37.86 21.77
CA THR A 562 -9.77 37.68 23.19
C THR A 562 -8.96 38.88 23.69
N ASN A 563 -9.30 39.34 24.90
CA ASN A 563 -8.50 40.35 25.58
C ASN A 563 -7.17 39.73 26.04
N ARG A 564 -6.05 40.34 25.65
CA ARG A 564 -4.69 39.89 25.97
C ARG A 564 -3.95 40.86 26.90
N THR A 565 -4.63 41.78 27.59
CA THR A 565 -3.99 42.67 28.58
C THR A 565 -3.26 41.83 29.63
N GLY A 566 -1.98 42.13 29.87
CA GLY A 566 -1.12 41.36 30.78
C GLY A 566 -0.44 40.13 30.15
N LYS A 567 -0.66 39.85 28.86
CA LYS A 567 0.06 38.84 28.06
C LYS A 567 0.89 39.51 26.97
N THR A 568 1.72 38.73 26.25
CA THR A 568 2.36 39.19 25.00
C THR A 568 1.29 39.63 24.01
N ALA A 569 1.51 40.80 23.40
CA ALA A 569 0.60 41.38 22.43
C ALA A 569 0.32 40.38 21.29
N GLY A 570 -0.97 40.20 20.96
CA GLY A 570 -1.35 39.40 19.81
C GLY A 570 -1.01 40.12 18.51
N VAL A 571 -0.88 39.38 17.42
CA VAL A 571 -0.59 39.93 16.09
C VAL A 571 -1.78 39.71 15.18
N ILE A 572 -2.24 40.77 14.52
CA ILE A 572 -3.25 40.65 13.46
C ILE A 572 -2.72 41.23 12.15
N LEU A 573 -2.73 40.40 11.10
CA LEU A 573 -2.33 40.76 9.75
C LEU A 573 -3.57 40.93 8.87
N LEU A 574 -3.67 42.04 8.16
CA LEU A 574 -4.84 42.41 7.36
C LEU A 574 -4.42 42.75 5.94
N ARG A 575 -5.02 42.09 4.94
CA ARG A 575 -4.73 42.36 3.52
C ARG A 575 -5.99 42.35 2.66
N GLY A 576 -6.11 43.32 1.74
CA GLY A 576 -7.14 43.29 0.71
C GLY A 576 -6.73 42.38 -0.45
N VAL A 577 -7.68 41.73 -1.10
CA VAL A 577 -7.45 40.92 -2.31
C VAL A 577 -8.20 41.53 -3.49
N GLY A 578 -7.58 41.59 -4.66
CA GLY A 578 -8.21 42.10 -5.88
C GLY A 578 -7.49 41.69 -7.16
N THR A 579 -8.18 41.87 -8.29
CA THR A 579 -7.61 41.69 -9.63
C THR A 579 -6.99 43.00 -10.11
N ILE A 580 -5.76 42.96 -10.61
CA ILE A 580 -5.14 44.11 -11.28
C ILE A 580 -5.30 43.93 -12.80
N GLU A 581 -5.85 44.95 -13.48
CA GLU A 581 -5.94 44.95 -14.93
C GLU A 581 -4.56 44.89 -15.61
N GLY A 582 -4.44 44.12 -16.69
CA GLY A 582 -3.28 44.13 -17.58
C GLY A 582 -2.19 43.08 -17.36
N ILE A 583 -2.26 42.22 -16.33
CA ILE A 583 -1.26 41.16 -16.09
C ILE A 583 -1.92 39.83 -15.71
N GLY A 584 -2.37 39.07 -16.72
CA GLY A 584 -2.53 37.61 -16.62
C GLY A 584 -3.55 37.03 -15.62
N GLY A 585 -4.45 37.82 -15.02
CA GLY A 585 -5.57 37.29 -14.22
C GLY A 585 -5.24 36.75 -12.83
N TYR A 586 -4.03 36.97 -12.30
CA TYR A 586 -3.66 36.56 -10.94
C TYR A 586 -4.24 37.52 -9.88
N LEU A 587 -4.72 36.98 -8.76
CA LEU A 587 -5.12 37.77 -7.60
C LEU A 587 -3.90 38.33 -6.88
N LYS A 588 -3.90 39.64 -6.64
CA LYS A 588 -2.87 40.33 -5.88
C LYS A 588 -3.42 40.88 -4.57
N PHE A 589 -2.50 41.13 -3.66
CA PHE A 589 -2.79 41.92 -2.48
C PHE A 589 -2.91 43.40 -2.85
N GLN A 590 -3.89 44.08 -2.25
CA GLN A 590 -4.18 45.48 -2.47
C GLN A 590 -4.59 46.18 -1.17
N ASP A 591 -4.74 47.49 -1.24
CA ASP A 591 -5.22 48.30 -0.12
C ASP A 591 -6.65 47.95 0.29
N ILE A 592 -6.85 47.84 1.62
CA ILE A 592 -8.18 47.67 2.19
C ILE A 592 -8.85 49.04 2.16
N LEU A 593 -9.96 49.14 1.42
CA LEU A 593 -10.65 50.39 1.17
C LEU A 593 -11.57 50.75 2.35
N LEU A 594 -11.03 51.41 3.38
CA LEU A 594 -11.76 51.88 4.56
C LEU A 594 -11.83 53.41 4.63
N THR A 595 -12.83 53.93 5.32
CA THR A 595 -12.80 55.34 5.77
C THR A 595 -11.76 55.50 6.88
N SER A 596 -11.12 56.66 6.99
CA SER A 596 -10.16 56.93 8.07
C SER A 596 -10.79 56.76 9.45
N VAL A 597 -12.05 57.18 9.60
CA VAL A 597 -12.83 57.01 10.84
C VAL A 597 -13.01 55.54 11.20
N MET A 598 -13.36 54.68 10.23
CA MET A 598 -13.52 53.25 10.48
C MET A 598 -12.18 52.60 10.82
N GLN A 599 -11.12 52.91 10.09
CA GLN A 599 -9.80 52.35 10.36
C GLN A 599 -9.28 52.72 11.76
N ASP A 600 -9.46 53.97 12.18
CA ASP A 600 -9.13 54.42 13.54
C ASP A 600 -9.94 53.69 14.61
N LYS A 601 -11.23 53.48 14.36
CA LYS A 601 -12.13 52.74 15.26
C LYS A 601 -11.68 51.28 15.44
N ILE A 602 -11.29 50.62 14.35
CA ILE A 602 -10.75 49.26 14.34
C ILE A 602 -9.41 49.21 15.09
N ASN A 603 -8.47 50.12 14.77
CA ASN A 603 -7.16 50.18 15.43
C ASN A 603 -7.27 50.37 16.95
N ARG A 604 -8.17 51.25 17.41
CA ARG A 604 -8.43 51.42 18.85
C ARG A 604 -8.97 50.14 19.49
N THR A 605 -9.82 49.41 18.78
CA THR A 605 -10.39 48.14 19.27
C THR A 605 -9.30 47.08 19.47
N PHE A 606 -8.36 46.96 18.51
CA PHE A 606 -7.20 46.09 18.65
C PHE A 606 -6.30 46.50 19.82
N ALA A 607 -5.96 47.79 19.90
CA ALA A 607 -5.11 48.31 20.98
C ALA A 607 -5.71 48.06 22.37
N ASN A 608 -7.02 48.28 22.54
CA ASN A 608 -7.72 48.04 23.81
C ASN A 608 -7.69 46.57 24.26
N SER A 609 -7.53 45.64 23.31
CA SER A 609 -7.45 44.20 23.59
C SER A 609 -6.01 43.66 23.56
N ASN A 610 -5.01 44.55 23.49
CA ASN A 610 -3.59 44.23 23.37
C ASN A 610 -3.23 43.42 22.10
N TRP A 611 -3.74 43.88 20.95
CA TRP A 611 -3.43 43.35 19.62
C TRP A 611 -2.74 44.40 18.74
N THR A 612 -1.70 44.00 18.02
CA THR A 612 -0.93 44.83 17.10
C THR A 612 -1.37 44.57 15.65
N PRO A 613 -2.03 45.54 14.98
CA PRO A 613 -2.43 45.38 13.59
C PRO A 613 -1.32 45.72 12.60
N TYR A 614 -1.21 44.89 11.56
CA TYR A 614 -0.36 45.10 10.39
C TYR A 614 -1.23 45.17 9.15
N TRP A 615 -1.44 46.39 8.66
CA TRP A 615 -2.15 46.66 7.42
C TRP A 615 -1.19 46.54 6.25
N ASN A 616 -1.45 45.61 5.32
CA ASN A 616 -0.66 45.43 4.09
C ASN A 616 0.86 45.48 4.30
N ALA A 617 1.37 44.75 5.29
CA ALA A 617 2.79 44.78 5.65
C ALA A 617 3.65 44.63 4.37
N PRO A 618 4.43 45.66 4.01
CA PRO A 618 5.18 45.66 2.77
C PRO A 618 6.38 44.73 2.88
N TYR A 619 6.71 44.08 1.77
CA TYR A 619 8.10 43.77 1.45
C TYR A 619 8.86 45.10 1.54
N ARG A 620 9.80 45.27 2.49
CA ARG A 620 10.86 46.24 2.20
C ARG A 620 11.58 45.70 0.98
N ARG A 621 11.54 46.45 -0.12
CA ARG A 621 12.40 46.19 -1.28
C ARG A 621 13.85 46.19 -0.85
#